data_AF-A0A8T5TYY9-F1
#
_entry.id   AF-A0A8T5TYY9-F1
#
_cell.length_a   1.000
_cell.length_b   1.000
_cell.length_c   1.000
_cell.angle_alpha   90.00
_cell.angle_beta   90.00
_cell.angle_gamma   90.00
#
_symmetry.space_group_name_H-M   'P 1'
#
loop_
_entity.id
_entity.type
_entity.pdbx_description
1 polymer ?
#
loop_
_entity_poly.entity_id
_entity_poly.type
_entity_poly.pdbx_seq_one_letter_code
_entity_poly.pdbx_strand_id
1 'polypeptide(L)' 'MTLRTSISDRGAVLLGNSVACDAFDETSPLRVVTHAHADHLVGLRRSLKNCEKVLMTKATRDMIEVLK' A
#
# COMPACT_ATOMS: atom_id res chain seq x y z
N MET A 1 17.12 -13.94 -9.35
CA MET A 1 17.61 -12.86 -8.48
C MET A 1 16.43 -12.33 -7.69
N THR A 2 16.47 -12.40 -6.37
CA THR A 2 15.52 -11.69 -5.50
C THR A 2 15.87 -10.20 -5.54
N LEU A 3 15.08 -9.41 -6.27
CA LEU A 3 15.18 -7.95 -6.18
C LEU A 3 14.87 -7.57 -4.74
N ARG A 4 15.84 -6.92 -4.07
CA ARG A 4 15.62 -6.42 -2.70
C ARG A 4 14.54 -5.35 -2.68
N THR A 5 14.49 -4.57 -3.77
CA THR A 5 13.52 -3.51 -3.99
C THR A 5 13.27 -3.31 -5.48
N SER A 6 12.04 -2.99 -5.85
CA SER A 6 11.64 -2.61 -7.21
C SER A 6 10.45 -1.66 -7.18
N ILE A 7 10.09 -1.11 -8.34
CA ILE A 7 8.88 -0.29 -8.51
C ILE A 7 7.98 -1.02 -9.50
N SER A 8 6.71 -1.19 -9.14
CA SER A 8 5.69 -1.76 -10.05
C SER A 8 5.25 -0.74 -11.09
N ASP A 9 4.60 -1.20 -12.16
CA ASP A 9 4.03 -0.33 -13.21
C ASP A 9 3.00 0.68 -12.68
N ARG A 10 2.46 0.44 -11.48
CA ARG A 10 1.50 1.32 -10.80
C ARG A 10 2.16 2.26 -9.80
N GLY A 11 3.49 2.31 -9.75
CA GLY A 11 4.26 3.17 -8.84
C GLY A 11 4.42 2.60 -7.43
N ALA A 12 3.99 1.36 -7.16
CA ALA A 12 4.18 0.76 -5.84
C ALA A 12 5.67 0.47 -5.61
N VAL A 13 6.21 0.89 -4.48
CA VAL A 13 7.55 0.48 -4.05
C VAL A 13 7.44 -0.91 -3.42
N LEU A 14 8.03 -1.90 -4.06
CA LEU A 14 8.03 -3.29 -3.63
C LEU A 14 9.28 -3.55 -2.79
N LEU A 15 9.09 -4.07 -1.57
CA LEU A 15 10.18 -4.46 -0.68
C LEU A 15 10.19 -5.98 -0.53
N GLY A 16 11.24 -6.60 -1.05
CA GLY A 16 11.31 -8.06 -1.16
C GLY A 16 10.12 -8.62 -1.94
N ASN A 17 9.47 -9.65 -1.37
CA ASN A 17 8.41 -10.40 -2.04
C ASN A 17 7.04 -10.24 -1.40
N SER A 18 6.91 -9.38 -0.37
CA SER A 18 5.70 -9.37 0.46
C SER A 18 5.07 -8.01 0.70
N VAL A 19 5.81 -6.92 0.50
CA VAL A 19 5.37 -5.57 0.91
C VAL A 19 5.29 -4.63 -0.30
N ALA A 20 4.15 -3.97 -0.44
CA ALA A 20 3.94 -2.86 -1.38
C ALA A 20 3.63 -1.56 -0.62
N CYS A 21 4.41 -0.52 -0.86
CA CYS A 21 4.22 0.81 -0.30
C CYS A 21 3.56 1.75 -1.31
N ASP A 22 2.62 2.55 -0.83
CA ASP A 22 1.97 3.69 -1.50
C ASP A 22 1.29 3.55 -2.88
N ALA A 23 1.42 2.44 -3.63
CA ALA A 23 0.36 1.94 -4.55
C ALA A 23 -0.01 0.45 -4.43
N PHE A 24 -1.22 0.07 -4.87
CA PHE A 24 -1.66 -1.33 -4.85
C PHE A 24 -0.85 -2.23 -5.80
N ASP A 25 -0.38 -3.35 -5.27
CA ASP A 25 0.24 -4.44 -6.02
C ASP A 25 -0.59 -5.73 -5.84
N GLU A 26 -0.71 -6.54 -6.89
CA GLU A 26 -1.56 -7.74 -6.89
C GLU A 26 -0.91 -8.92 -6.18
N THR A 27 0.42 -8.94 -6.09
CA THR A 27 1.19 -10.06 -5.57
C THR A 27 1.62 -9.86 -4.13
N SER A 28 1.61 -8.61 -3.65
CA SER A 28 2.08 -8.23 -2.32
C SER A 28 0.96 -8.39 -1.27
N PRO A 29 1.07 -9.37 -0.35
CA PRO A 29 0.07 -9.57 0.71
C PRO A 29 0.03 -8.45 1.73
N LEU A 30 1.10 -7.64 1.86
CA LEU A 30 1.18 -6.53 2.81
C LEU A 30 1.18 -5.19 2.09
N ARG A 31 0.32 -4.30 2.54
CA ARG A 31 0.22 -2.91 2.06
C ARG A 31 0.69 -1.95 3.13
N VAL A 32 1.62 -1.06 2.82
CA VAL A 32 1.98 0.09 3.67
C VAL A 32 1.40 1.36 3.06
N VAL A 33 0.71 2.16 3.88
CA VAL A 33 0.28 3.52 3.53
C VAL A 33 1.07 4.49 4.41
N THR A 34 1.98 5.25 3.81
CA THR A 34 2.85 6.16 4.56
C THR A 34 2.07 7.35 5.13
N HIS A 35 1.18 7.96 4.33
CA HIS A 35 0.36 9.10 4.72
C HIS A 35 -0.90 9.24 3.85
N ALA A 36 -1.82 10.12 4.25
CA ALA A 36 -3.15 10.25 3.66
C ALA A 36 -3.24 11.38 2.59
N HIS A 37 -2.42 11.29 1.54
CA HIS A 37 -2.59 12.11 0.33
C HIS A 37 -3.23 11.30 -0.80
N ALA A 38 -4.01 11.95 -1.66
CA ALA A 38 -4.87 11.28 -2.64
C ALA A 38 -4.09 10.35 -3.60
N ASP A 39 -2.88 10.74 -3.99
CA ASP A 39 -1.95 9.99 -4.82
C ASP A 39 -1.40 8.71 -4.16
N HIS A 40 -1.28 8.68 -2.83
CA HIS A 40 -0.84 7.49 -2.06
C HIS A 40 -2.01 6.55 -1.68
N LEU A 41 -3.26 7.00 -1.84
CA LEU A 41 -4.47 6.22 -1.54
C LEU A 41 -5.04 5.50 -2.77
N VAL A 42 -4.43 5.67 -3.95
CA VAL A 42 -4.86 5.02 -5.18
C VAL A 42 -4.84 3.49 -5.01
N GLY A 43 -5.99 2.86 -5.27
CA GLY A 43 -6.16 1.42 -5.12
C GLY A 43 -6.30 0.94 -3.67
N LEU A 44 -6.34 1.81 -2.66
CA LEU A 44 -6.48 1.41 -1.26
C LEU A 44 -7.71 0.55 -0.99
N ARG A 45 -8.86 0.87 -1.61
CA ARG A 45 -10.08 0.04 -1.51
C ARG A 45 -9.84 -1.39 -2.02
N ARG A 46 -8.97 -1.57 -3.02
CA ARG A 46 -8.56 -2.88 -3.54
C ARG A 46 -7.58 -3.56 -2.57
N SER A 47 -6.63 -2.84 -2.01
CA SER A 47 -5.75 -3.35 -0.95
C SER A 47 -6.53 -3.88 0.25
N LEU A 48 -7.50 -3.11 0.76
CA LEU A 48 -8.32 -3.51 1.91
C LEU A 48 -9.15 -4.78 1.66
N LYS A 49 -9.40 -5.15 0.40
CA LYS A 49 -10.13 -6.38 0.03
C LYS A 49 -9.22 -7.58 -0.24
N ASN A 50 -7.99 -7.34 -0.72
CA ASN A 50 -7.14 -8.40 -1.28
C ASN A 50 -5.84 -8.64 -0.48
N CYS A 51 -5.34 -7.63 0.23
CA CYS A 51 -4.15 -7.79 1.07
C CYS A 51 -4.53 -8.51 2.37
N GLU A 52 -3.61 -9.33 2.89
CA GLU A 52 -3.76 -9.94 4.21
C GLU A 52 -3.83 -8.85 5.30
N LYS A 53 -2.98 -7.83 5.19
CA LYS A 53 -2.95 -6.69 6.10
C LYS A 53 -2.60 -5.39 5.39
N VAL A 54 -3.25 -4.33 5.84
CA VAL A 54 -2.92 -2.95 5.47
C VAL A 54 -2.38 -2.25 6.71
N LEU A 55 -1.12 -1.82 6.65
CA LEU A 55 -0.36 -1.21 7.72
C LEU A 55 -0.30 0.31 7.52
N MET A 56 -0.58 1.05 8.57
CA MET A 56 -0.50 2.50 8.61
C MET A 56 -0.46 2.98 10.05
N THR A 57 -0.08 4.24 10.28
CA THR A 57 -0.18 4.83 11.62
C THR A 57 -1.66 5.02 12.00
N LYS A 58 -1.94 5.11 13.30
CA LYS A 58 -3.29 5.43 13.79
C LYS A 58 -3.81 6.74 13.18
N ALA A 59 -2.97 7.78 13.14
CA ALA A 59 -3.33 9.07 12.56
C ALA A 59 -3.68 8.95 11.07
N THR A 60 -2.91 8.19 10.28
CA THR A 60 -3.19 7.95 8.85
C THR A 60 -4.52 7.23 8.68
N ARG A 61 -4.81 6.21 9.49
CA ARG A 61 -6.08 5.47 9.45
C ARG A 61 -7.26 6.38 9.74
N ASP A 62 -7.18 7.13 10.85
CA ASP A 62 -8.26 7.98 11.31
C ASP A 62 -8.56 9.08 10.26
N MET A 63 -7.53 9.63 9.58
CA MET A 63 -7.72 10.55 8.44
C MET A 63 -8.42 9.88 7.24
N ILE A 64 -7.99 8.67 6.85
CA ILE A 64 -8.60 7.94 5.73
C ILE A 64 -10.06 7.62 6.00
N GLU A 65 -10.44 7.32 7.24
CA GLU A 65 -11.82 7.04 7.61
C GLU A 65 -12.73 8.26 7.47
N VAL A 66 -12.22 9.47 7.73
CA VAL A 66 -12.97 10.73 7.60
C VAL A 66 -13.07 11.19 6.14
N LEU A 67 -12.08 10.87 5.29
CA LEU A 67 -12.07 11.23 3.87
C LEU A 67 -12.94 10.32 2.98
N LYS A 68 -13.62 9.32 3.55
CA LYS A 68 -14.43 8.34 2.80
C LYS A 68 -15.75 8.88 2.25
#